data_AF-A0A1E1W7B8-F1
#
_entry.id   AF-A0A1E1W7B8-F1
#
_cell.length_a   1.000
_cell.length_b   1.000
_cell.length_c   1.000
_cell.angle_alpha   90.00
_cell.angle_beta   90.00
_cell.angle_gamma   90.00
#
_symmetry.space_group_name_H-M   'P 1'
#
loop_
_entity.id
_entity.type
_entity.pdbx_description
1 polymer ?
#
loop_
_entity_poly.entity_id
_entity_poly.type
_entity_poly.pdbx_seq_one_letter_code
_entity_poly.pdbx_strand_id
1 'polypeptide(L)'
;VAHTQGPPPVAIRESLIKRKMSDKEKEYTYTKKFTVFCGTWNVNDKSPVIPLKTWLSIDKEPPDIYAVGFQELDLSKETFLFDQTLREDEWYNAVVANVDPRAKYVRVERVRLVGMMLIVLIKQKHMAHVRNVVCDTVGTGIMGKMGNKG
;
A
#
# COMPACT_ATOMS: atom_id res chain seq x y z
N VAL A 1 41.02 -4.26 44.44
CA VAL A 1 39.63 -4.72 44.36
C VAL A 1 39.20 -4.62 42.90
N ALA A 2 39.13 -5.75 42.20
CA ALA A 2 38.80 -5.78 40.78
C ALA A 2 37.28 -5.59 40.61
N HIS A 3 36.87 -4.45 40.05
CA HIS A 3 35.49 -4.23 39.64
C HIS A 3 35.21 -5.07 38.38
N THR A 4 34.67 -6.27 38.58
CA THR A 4 34.05 -7.04 37.50
C THR A 4 32.75 -6.33 37.10
N GLN A 5 32.81 -5.55 36.02
CA GLN A 5 31.59 -5.07 35.37
C GLN A 5 30.85 -6.30 34.84
N GLY A 6 29.68 -6.57 35.43
CA GLY A 6 28.77 -7.59 34.90
C GLY A 6 28.45 -7.34 33.43
N PRO A 7 28.03 -8.38 32.68
CA PRO A 7 27.76 -8.24 31.26
C PRO A 7 26.79 -7.07 31.02
N PRO A 8 27.04 -6.24 29.98
CA PRO A 8 26.19 -5.10 29.70
C PRO A 8 24.73 -5.56 29.59
N PRO A 9 23.77 -4.76 30.08
CA PRO A 9 22.34 -5.03 29.95
C PRO A 9 22.01 -5.50 28.53
N VAL A 10 21.18 -6.53 28.40
CA VAL A 10 20.86 -7.19 27.11
C VAL A 10 20.49 -6.16 26.03
N ALA A 11 19.73 -5.12 26.39
CA ALA A 11 19.37 -4.02 25.50
C ALA A 11 20.57 -3.21 24.95
N ILE A 12 21.62 -2.99 25.76
CA ILE A 12 22.85 -2.32 25.33
C ILE A 12 23.63 -3.22 24.37
N ARG A 13 23.66 -4.53 24.62
CA ARG A 13 24.30 -5.49 23.71
C ARG A 13 23.59 -5.53 22.35
N GLU A 14 22.26 -5.59 22.33
CA GLU A 14 21.49 -5.62 21.08
C GLU A 14 21.62 -4.33 20.27
N SER A 15 21.62 -3.16 20.92
CA SER A 15 21.78 -1.89 20.23
C SER A 15 23.18 -1.77 19.58
N LEU A 16 24.23 -2.21 20.29
CA LEU A 16 25.59 -2.26 19.76
C LEU A 16 25.72 -3.23 18.58
N ILE A 17 25.05 -4.40 18.62
CA ILE A 17 25.02 -5.36 17.52
C ILE A 17 24.30 -4.75 16.31
N LYS A 18 23.11 -4.18 16.48
CA LYS A 18 22.37 -3.51 15.40
C LYS A 18 23.19 -2.40 14.74
N ARG A 19 23.88 -1.58 15.54
CA ARG A 19 24.78 -0.54 15.03
C ARG A 19 25.92 -1.13 14.20
N LYS A 20 26.64 -2.13 14.73
CA LYS A 20 27.72 -2.80 14.01
C LYS A 20 27.27 -3.49 12.72
N MET A 21 26.08 -4.09 12.71
CA MET A 21 25.49 -4.66 11.50
C MET A 21 25.19 -3.56 10.49
N SER A 22 24.55 -2.46 10.92
CA SER A 22 24.28 -1.30 10.05
C SER A 22 25.56 -0.71 9.43
N ASP A 23 26.64 -0.59 10.18
CA ASP A 23 27.93 -0.09 9.67
C ASP A 23 28.51 -1.00 8.56
N LYS A 24 28.12 -2.28 8.57
CA LYS A 24 28.57 -3.32 7.63
C LYS A 24 27.52 -3.69 6.58
N GLU A 25 26.44 -2.92 6.45
CA GLU A 25 25.31 -3.23 5.58
C GLU A 25 25.71 -3.60 4.14
N LYS A 26 26.71 -2.89 3.59
CA LYS A 26 27.22 -3.12 2.23
C LYS A 26 27.91 -4.48 2.05
N GLU A 27 28.33 -5.14 3.13
CA GLU A 27 28.98 -6.46 3.08
C GLU A 27 27.96 -7.60 2.89
N TYR A 28 26.69 -7.38 3.23
CA TYR A 28 25.66 -8.42 3.22
C TYR A 28 24.36 -8.04 2.49
N THR A 29 24.30 -6.86 1.88
CA THR A 29 23.15 -6.39 1.10
C THR A 29 23.53 -6.03 -0.33
N TYR A 30 22.51 -5.97 -1.18
CA TYR A 30 22.62 -5.42 -2.52
C TYR A 30 21.38 -4.57 -2.83
N THR A 31 21.55 -3.56 -3.68
CA THR A 31 20.45 -2.73 -4.13
C THR A 31 19.74 -3.39 -5.32
N LYS A 32 18.44 -3.59 -5.19
CA LYS A 32 17.57 -4.02 -6.28
C LYS A 32 16.65 -2.87 -6.67
N LYS A 33 16.58 -2.55 -7.96
CA LYS A 33 15.63 -1.57 -8.48
C LYS A 33 14.23 -2.19 -8.55
N PHE A 34 13.24 -1.43 -8.10
CA PHE A 34 11.82 -1.77 -8.19
C PHE A 34 11.10 -0.68 -8.97
N THR A 35 10.05 -1.08 -9.70
CA THR A 35 9.15 -0.15 -10.37
C THR A 35 7.81 -0.07 -9.64
N VAL A 36 7.31 1.14 -9.46
CA VAL A 36 6.02 1.41 -8.82
C VAL A 36 5.15 2.19 -9.80
N PHE A 37 3.99 1.64 -10.13
CA PHE A 37 2.96 2.37 -10.85
C PHE A 37 2.06 3.09 -9.84
N CYS A 38 1.86 4.39 -10.03
CA CYS A 38 0.94 5.20 -9.24
C CYS A 38 -0.17 5.75 -10.13
N GLY A 39 -1.41 5.34 -9.87
CA GLY A 39 -2.58 5.82 -10.58
C GLY A 39 -3.55 6.51 -9.63
N THR A 40 -4.24 7.55 -10.11
CA THR A 40 -5.36 8.15 -9.39
C THR A 40 -6.52 8.39 -10.32
N TRP A 41 -7.76 8.20 -9.85
CA TRP A 41 -8.94 8.56 -10.61
C TRP A 41 -10.13 8.96 -9.72
N ASN A 42 -10.66 10.15 -9.96
CA ASN A 42 -11.99 10.53 -9.47
C ASN A 42 -13.05 9.91 -10.39
N VAL A 43 -13.86 9.01 -9.85
CA VAL A 43 -14.79 8.19 -10.64
C VAL A 43 -16.23 8.67 -10.57
N ASN A 44 -16.51 9.74 -9.81
CA ASN A 44 -17.82 10.42 -9.76
C ASN A 44 -19.01 9.43 -9.62
N ASP A 45 -18.90 8.50 -8.68
CA ASP A 45 -19.89 7.44 -8.36
C ASP A 45 -20.31 6.58 -9.56
N LYS A 46 -19.39 6.38 -10.52
CA LYS A 46 -19.62 5.49 -11.67
C LYS A 46 -19.01 4.13 -11.45
N SER A 47 -19.69 3.09 -11.95
CA SER A 47 -19.10 1.77 -12.13
C SER A 47 -17.93 1.81 -13.13
N PRO A 48 -16.97 0.87 -13.03
CA PRO A 48 -15.90 0.71 -14.00
C PRO A 48 -16.42 0.11 -15.32
N VAL A 49 -17.09 0.93 -16.12
CA VAL A 49 -17.67 0.52 -17.42
C VAL A 49 -16.65 0.49 -18.55
N ILE A 50 -15.50 1.16 -18.38
CA ILE A 50 -14.43 1.19 -19.39
C ILE A 50 -13.30 0.23 -19.04
N PRO A 51 -12.64 -0.41 -20.02
CA PRO A 51 -11.47 -1.25 -19.78
C PRO A 51 -10.33 -0.44 -19.17
N LEU A 52 -9.79 -0.88 -18.02
CA LEU A 52 -8.68 -0.18 -17.34
C LEU A 52 -7.31 -0.56 -17.91
N LYS A 53 -7.23 -1.54 -18.82
CA LYS A 53 -5.96 -2.04 -19.37
C LYS A 53 -5.11 -0.93 -20.01
N THR A 54 -5.74 0.01 -20.72
CA THR A 54 -5.04 1.15 -21.37
C THR A 54 -4.58 2.21 -20.37
N TRP A 55 -4.92 2.06 -19.10
CA TRP A 55 -4.44 2.91 -18.02
C TRP A 55 -3.40 2.17 -17.16
N LEU A 56 -3.69 0.93 -16.78
CA LEU A 56 -2.89 0.16 -15.82
C LEU A 56 -1.75 -0.66 -16.46
N SER A 57 -1.80 -0.93 -17.77
CA SER A 57 -0.88 -1.84 -18.45
C SER A 57 -0.31 -1.20 -19.73
N ILE A 58 0.23 0.01 -19.61
CA ILE A 58 0.79 0.78 -20.74
C ILE A 58 2.31 0.64 -20.90
N ASP A 59 3.00 0.26 -19.83
CA ASP A 59 4.46 0.25 -19.80
C ASP A 59 5.05 -0.97 -20.54
N LYS A 60 6.29 -0.80 -21.00
CA LYS A 60 7.03 -1.88 -21.66
C LYS A 60 7.20 -3.09 -20.76
N GLU A 61 7.46 -2.88 -19.47
CA GLU A 61 7.62 -3.94 -18.48
C GLU A 61 6.59 -3.80 -17.36
N PRO A 62 6.02 -4.91 -16.85
CA PRO A 62 5.07 -4.87 -15.75
C PRO A 62 5.70 -4.25 -14.48
N PRO A 63 5.04 -3.31 -13.79
CA PRO A 63 5.57 -2.69 -12.58
C PRO A 63 5.65 -3.70 -11.43
N ASP A 64 6.62 -3.59 -10.52
CA ASP A 64 6.69 -4.51 -9.37
C ASP A 64 5.57 -4.28 -8.35
N ILE A 65 5.11 -3.03 -8.22
CA ILE A 65 4.06 -2.58 -7.31
C ILE A 65 3.06 -1.71 -8.08
N TYR A 66 1.77 -1.89 -7.82
CA TYR A 66 0.71 -0.95 -8.18
C TYR A 66 0.21 -0.25 -6.92
N ALA A 67 0.07 1.07 -6.98
CA ALA A 67 -0.63 1.90 -6.01
C ALA A 67 -1.71 2.69 -6.77
N VAL A 68 -2.97 2.32 -6.60
CA VAL A 68 -4.09 2.92 -7.35
C VAL A 68 -5.07 3.55 -6.36
N GLY A 69 -5.23 4.86 -6.45
CA GLY A 69 -6.14 5.65 -5.64
C GLY A 69 -7.41 6.02 -6.41
N PHE A 70 -8.54 6.01 -5.71
CA PHE A 70 -9.81 6.49 -6.22
C PHE A 70 -10.41 7.54 -5.31
N GLN A 71 -11.16 8.48 -5.90
CA GLN A 71 -11.94 9.49 -5.19
C GLN A 71 -13.37 9.49 -5.72
N GLU A 72 -14.31 9.95 -4.88
CA GLU A 72 -15.75 9.96 -5.18
C GLU A 72 -16.25 8.60 -5.67
N LEU A 73 -15.74 7.54 -5.06
CA LEU A 73 -16.04 6.14 -5.38
C LEU A 73 -17.53 5.82 -5.21
N ASP A 74 -18.10 6.37 -4.15
CA ASP A 74 -19.49 6.18 -3.74
C ASP A 74 -19.94 7.47 -3.06
N LEU A 75 -20.94 8.13 -3.67
CA LEU A 75 -21.50 9.40 -3.20
C LEU A 75 -22.81 9.20 -2.42
N SER A 76 -23.22 7.95 -2.19
CA SER A 76 -24.37 7.60 -1.38
C SER A 76 -24.20 8.05 0.08
N LYS A 77 -25.29 8.19 0.84
CA LYS A 77 -25.19 8.58 2.27
C LYS A 77 -24.75 7.39 3.13
N GLU A 78 -25.06 6.21 2.64
CA GLU A 78 -24.76 4.90 3.20
C GLU A 78 -23.24 4.71 3.38
N THR A 79 -22.43 5.29 2.50
CA THR A 79 -20.96 5.24 2.56
C THR A 79 -20.36 5.81 3.86
N PHE A 80 -21.10 6.68 4.57
CA PHE A 80 -20.71 7.23 5.88
C PHE A 80 -21.06 6.31 7.05
N LEU A 81 -21.96 5.35 6.83
CA LEU A 81 -22.52 4.46 7.86
C LEU A 81 -21.95 3.05 7.79
N PHE A 82 -21.58 2.59 6.59
CA PHE A 82 -21.10 1.23 6.35
C PHE A 82 -19.62 1.21 5.99
N ASP A 83 -18.91 0.20 6.46
CA ASP A 83 -17.47 0.05 6.21
C ASP A 83 -17.16 -0.41 4.77
N GLN A 84 -18.08 -1.13 4.12
CA GLN A 84 -17.95 -1.64 2.76
C GLN A 84 -19.10 -1.20 1.88
N THR A 85 -18.83 -0.97 0.60
CA THR A 85 -19.85 -0.65 -0.40
C THR A 85 -19.68 -1.46 -1.69
N LEU A 86 -20.75 -1.63 -2.46
CA LEU A 86 -20.71 -2.36 -3.74
C LEU A 86 -19.68 -1.75 -4.71
N ARG A 87 -19.57 -0.42 -4.72
CA ARG A 87 -18.61 0.34 -5.55
C ARG A 87 -17.17 -0.02 -5.24
N GLU A 88 -16.85 -0.27 -3.98
CA GLU A 88 -15.52 -0.69 -3.53
C GLU A 88 -15.09 -1.99 -4.22
N ASP A 89 -15.94 -3.00 -4.17
CA ASP A 89 -15.63 -4.30 -4.77
C ASP A 89 -15.64 -4.26 -6.30
N GLU A 90 -16.55 -3.49 -6.92
CA GLU A 90 -16.55 -3.27 -8.38
C GLU A 90 -15.20 -2.75 -8.87
N TRP A 91 -14.74 -1.64 -8.30
CA TRP A 91 -13.48 -1.00 -8.71
C TRP A 91 -12.25 -1.82 -8.34
N TYR A 92 -12.25 -2.48 -7.17
CA TYR A 92 -11.17 -3.39 -6.80
C TYR A 92 -11.02 -4.54 -7.79
N ASN A 93 -12.13 -5.21 -8.12
CA ASN A 93 -12.12 -6.32 -9.06
C ASN A 93 -11.73 -5.86 -10.47
N ALA A 94 -12.18 -4.68 -10.90
CA ALA A 94 -11.80 -4.10 -12.19
C ALA A 94 -10.29 -3.83 -12.26
N VAL A 95 -9.66 -3.31 -11.20
CA VAL A 95 -8.20 -3.12 -11.15
C VAL A 95 -7.48 -4.46 -11.23
N VAL A 96 -7.85 -5.44 -10.40
CA VAL A 96 -7.20 -6.77 -10.36
C VAL A 96 -7.33 -7.49 -11.71
N ALA A 97 -8.44 -7.32 -12.42
CA ALA A 97 -8.65 -7.90 -13.75
C ALA A 97 -7.84 -7.23 -14.87
N ASN A 98 -7.34 -6.01 -14.66
CA ASN A 98 -6.71 -5.20 -15.70
C ASN A 98 -5.24 -4.80 -15.43
N VAL A 99 -4.66 -5.21 -14.30
CA VAL A 99 -3.20 -5.14 -14.11
C VAL A 99 -2.47 -5.98 -15.15
N ASP A 100 -1.20 -5.67 -15.40
CA ASP A 100 -0.43 -6.29 -16.48
C ASP A 100 -0.42 -7.83 -16.39
N PRO A 101 -0.98 -8.55 -17.39
CA PRO A 101 -1.14 -10.00 -17.33
C PRO A 101 0.19 -10.76 -17.45
N ARG A 102 1.30 -10.09 -17.81
CA ARG A 102 2.64 -10.70 -17.89
C ARG A 102 3.22 -11.00 -16.51
N ALA A 103 2.59 -10.53 -15.43
CA ALA A 103 2.97 -10.87 -14.08
C ALA A 103 1.74 -11.18 -13.21
N LYS A 104 1.92 -12.05 -12.22
CA LYS A 104 0.88 -12.34 -11.23
C LYS A 104 1.01 -11.40 -10.05
N TYR A 105 -0.08 -10.70 -9.73
CA TYR A 105 -0.16 -9.77 -8.61
C TYR A 105 -1.00 -10.33 -7.47
N VAL A 106 -0.68 -9.91 -6.26
CA VAL A 106 -1.44 -10.17 -5.04
C VAL A 106 -1.68 -8.87 -4.31
N ARG A 107 -2.79 -8.79 -3.57
CA ARG A 107 -3.11 -7.62 -2.75
C ARG A 107 -2.16 -7.54 -1.56
N VAL A 108 -1.52 -6.38 -1.42
CA VAL A 108 -0.86 -5.99 -0.17
C VAL A 108 -1.91 -5.42 0.77
N GLU A 109 -2.66 -4.42 0.33
CA GLU A 109 -3.71 -3.82 1.16
C GLU A 109 -4.78 -3.11 0.33
N ARG A 110 -5.98 -2.94 0.91
CA ARG A 110 -7.06 -2.11 0.39
C ARG A 110 -7.62 -1.26 1.53
N VAL A 111 -7.51 0.05 1.41
CA VAL A 111 -7.92 1.02 2.46
C VAL A 111 -8.99 1.93 1.92
N ARG A 112 -10.04 2.19 2.70
CA ARG A 112 -11.17 3.05 2.32
C ARG A 112 -11.45 4.11 3.37
N LEU A 113 -11.76 5.32 2.92
CA LEU A 113 -12.36 6.38 3.72
C LEU A 113 -13.49 7.03 2.93
N VAL A 114 -14.75 6.68 3.26
CA VAL A 114 -15.95 7.20 2.57
C VAL A 114 -15.79 7.03 1.05
N GLY A 115 -15.77 8.11 0.27
CA GLY A 115 -15.61 8.05 -1.19
C GLY A 115 -14.17 7.84 -1.68
N MET A 116 -13.19 7.60 -0.81
CA MET A 116 -11.78 7.42 -1.19
C MET A 116 -11.33 5.99 -0.94
N MET A 117 -10.53 5.46 -1.86
CA MET A 117 -9.95 4.12 -1.74
C MET A 117 -8.52 4.11 -2.25
N LEU A 118 -7.64 3.39 -1.57
CA LEU A 118 -6.29 3.06 -2.04
C LEU A 118 -6.16 1.54 -2.15
N ILE A 119 -5.69 1.07 -3.30
CA ILE A 119 -5.36 -0.33 -3.55
C ILE A 119 -3.85 -0.43 -3.75
N VAL A 120 -3.19 -1.29 -2.98
CA VAL A 120 -1.79 -1.63 -3.18
C VAL A 120 -1.67 -3.09 -3.57
N LEU A 121 -1.11 -3.36 -4.76
CA LEU A 121 -0.83 -4.70 -5.26
C LEU A 121 0.68 -4.86 -5.48
N ILE A 122 1.19 -6.08 -5.29
CA ILE A 122 2.60 -6.40 -5.54
C ILE A 122 2.70 -7.67 -6.38
N LYS A 123 3.75 -7.79 -7.21
CA LYS A 123 4.05 -9.08 -7.85
C LYS A 123 4.19 -10.17 -6.80
N GLN A 124 3.54 -11.32 -7.02
CA GLN A 124 3.48 -12.42 -6.05
C GLN A 124 4.87 -12.86 -5.57
N LYS A 125 5.88 -12.87 -6.47
CA LYS A 125 7.26 -13.24 -6.16
C LYS A 125 7.93 -12.37 -5.07
N HIS A 126 7.45 -11.14 -4.85
CA HIS A 126 8.02 -10.21 -3.88
C HIS A 126 7.24 -10.19 -2.55
N MET A 127 6.07 -10.84 -2.47
CA MET A 127 5.20 -10.84 -1.28
C MET A 127 5.91 -11.36 -0.02
N ALA A 128 6.82 -12.31 -0.19
CA ALA A 128 7.62 -12.85 0.90
C ALA A 128 8.54 -11.81 1.58
N HIS A 129 8.73 -10.62 0.99
CA HIS A 129 9.52 -9.53 1.57
C HIS A 129 8.65 -8.41 2.18
N VAL A 130 7.33 -8.44 2.00
CA VAL A 130 6.41 -7.41 2.53
C VAL A 130 6.17 -7.67 4.02
N ARG A 131 6.51 -6.71 4.88
CA ARG A 131 6.36 -6.78 6.34
C ARG A 131 5.92 -5.42 6.87
N ASN A 132 5.33 -5.40 8.07
CA ASN A 132 4.93 -4.18 8.77
C ASN A 132 4.01 -3.26 7.95
N VAL A 133 3.00 -3.85 7.30
CA VAL A 133 1.96 -3.08 6.60
C VAL A 133 1.08 -2.38 7.64
N VAL A 134 1.01 -1.06 7.55
CA VAL A 134 0.18 -0.21 8.42
C VAL A 134 -0.61 0.72 7.54
N CYS A 135 -1.87 0.96 7.91
CA CYS A 135 -2.79 1.81 7.17
C CYS A 135 -3.56 2.69 8.13
N ASP A 136 -3.85 3.91 7.69
CA ASP A 136 -4.60 4.89 8.45
C ASP A 136 -5.44 5.74 7.49
N THR A 137 -6.46 6.39 8.03
CA THR A 137 -7.42 7.22 7.30
C THR A 137 -7.73 8.48 8.09
N VAL A 138 -7.61 9.65 7.46
CA VAL A 138 -7.88 10.93 8.11
C VAL A 138 -9.00 11.63 7.36
N GLY A 139 -10.12 11.93 8.04
CA GLY A 139 -11.20 12.72 7.47
C GLY A 139 -10.96 14.21 7.70
N THR A 140 -10.99 15.01 6.63
CA THR A 140 -10.75 16.46 6.66
C THR A 140 -11.95 17.28 6.16
N GLY A 141 -13.04 16.61 5.78
CA GLY A 141 -14.21 17.21 5.14
C GLY A 141 -15.13 17.97 6.10
N ILE A 142 -16.42 17.62 6.14
CA ILE A 142 -17.42 18.35 6.93
C ILE A 142 -16.96 18.45 8.39
N MET A 143 -17.04 19.68 8.94
CA MET A 143 -16.54 20.04 10.29
C MET A 143 -15.05 19.73 10.53
N GLY A 144 -14.26 19.59 9.46
CA GLY A 144 -12.84 19.24 9.51
C GLY A 144 -12.56 17.82 9.99
N LYS A 145 -13.57 16.94 10.00
CA LYS A 145 -13.48 15.59 10.58
C LYS A 145 -14.12 14.49 9.75
N MET A 146 -15.07 14.83 8.86
CA MET A 146 -15.75 13.81 8.06
C MET A 146 -14.90 13.33 6.88
N GLY A 147 -15.04 12.05 6.55
CA GLY A 147 -14.22 11.40 5.53
C GLY A 147 -14.61 11.70 4.08
N ASN A 148 -15.55 12.62 3.80
CA ASN A 148 -15.88 13.01 2.41
C ASN A 148 -14.71 13.70 1.66
N LYS A 149 -13.68 14.09 2.42
CA LYS A 149 -12.34 14.51 2.02
C LYS A 149 -11.36 14.01 3.07
N GLY A 150 -10.08 13.88 2.74
CA GLY A 150 -9.06 13.33 3.62
C GLY A 150 -7.66 13.78 3.27
#